data_AF-A0A2G3PPI2-F1
#
_entry.id   AF-A0A2G3PPI2-F1
#
_cell.length_a   1.000
_cell.length_b   1.000
_cell.length_c   1.000
_cell.angle_alpha   90.00
_cell.angle_beta   90.00
_cell.angle_gamma   90.00
#
_symmetry.space_group_name_H-M   'P 1'
#
loop_
_entity.id
_entity.type
_entity.pdbx_description
1 polymer ?
#
loop_
_entity_poly.entity_id
_entity_poly.type
_entity_poly.pdbx_seq_one_letter_code
_entity_poly.pdbx_strand_id
1 'polypeptide(L)' 'MNNSVIGLFVGLLFALAVTTGGFSGLMVAVVFAAIGVAVGAHRDGRIDLGALLRSKGRG' A
#
# COMPACT_ATOMS: atom_id res chain seq x y z
N MET A 1 -15.43 7.47 -1.03
CA MET A 1 -15.80 6.19 -0.39
C MET A 1 -16.23 6.47 1.05
N ASN A 2 -17.24 5.77 1.56
CA ASN A 2 -17.72 5.92 2.94
C ASN A 2 -16.69 5.29 3.93
N ASN A 3 -16.40 5.97 5.04
CA ASN A 3 -15.49 5.46 6.07
C ASN A 3 -15.91 4.10 6.64
N SER A 4 -17.22 3.82 6.74
CA SER A 4 -17.71 2.50 7.18
C SER A 4 -17.29 1.38 6.22
N VAL A 5 -17.33 1.65 4.91
CA VAL A 5 -16.93 0.69 3.87
C VAL A 5 -15.42 0.50 3.87
N ILE A 6 -14.65 1.58 4.04
CA ILE A 6 -13.20 1.51 4.20
C ILE A 6 -12.85 0.65 5.42
N GLY A 7 -13.47 0.92 6.57
CA GLY A 7 -13.26 0.15 7.80
C GLY A 7 -13.59 -1.33 7.64
N LEU A 8 -14.69 -1.66 6.94
CA LEU A 8 -15.08 -3.04 6.63
C LEU A 8 -13.98 -3.77 5.84
N PHE A 9 -13.47 -3.17 4.77
CA PHE A 9 -12.42 -3.78 3.96
C PHE A 9 -11.09 -3.89 4.71
N VAL A 10 -10.68 -2.85 5.44
CA VAL A 10 -9.46 -2.88 6.25
C VAL A 10 -9.52 -4.00 7.28
N GLY A 11 -10.62 -4.11 8.03
CA GLY A 11 -10.80 -5.16 9.04
C GLY A 11 -10.84 -6.56 8.45
N LEU A 12 -11.57 -6.77 7.35
CA LEU A 12 -11.66 -8.06 6.67
C LEU A 12 -10.29 -8.54 6.15
N LEU A 13 -9.54 -7.66 5.49
CA LEU A 13 -8.22 -7.98 4.97
C LEU A 13 -7.22 -8.26 6.10
N PHE A 14 -7.28 -7.48 7.18
CA PHE A 14 -6.44 -7.71 8.36
C PHE A 14 -6.73 -9.09 9.00
N ALA A 15 -8.00 -9.45 9.16
CA ALA A 15 -8.39 -10.75 9.68
C ALA A 15 -7.85 -11.90 8.83
N LEU A 16 -7.93 -11.78 7.50
CA LEU A 16 -7.39 -12.79 6.58
C LEU A 16 -5.86 -12.90 6.68
N ALA A 17 -5.15 -11.77 6.71
CA ALA A 17 -3.69 -11.76 6.82
C ALA A 17 -3.20 -12.44 8.11
N VAL A 18 -3.87 -12.14 9.23
CA VAL A 18 -3.53 -12.70 10.55
C VAL A 18 -3.92 -14.18 10.66
N THR A 19 -5.08 -14.59 10.15
CA THR A 19 -5.52 -15.99 10.27
C THR A 19 -4.77 -16.95 9.33
N THR A 20 -4.36 -16.49 8.14
CA THR A 20 -3.63 -17.32 7.17
C THR A 20 -2.12 -17.38 7.41
N GLY A 21 -1.51 -16.31 7.95
CA GLY A 21 -0.05 -16.24 8.11
C GLY A 21 0.44 -15.68 9.46
N GLY A 22 -0.46 -15.37 10.39
CA GLY A 22 -0.10 -14.77 11.67
C GLY A 22 0.59 -13.42 11.52
N PHE A 23 1.58 -13.16 12.38
CA PHE A 23 2.38 -11.93 12.32
C PHE A 23 3.22 -11.84 11.04
N SER A 24 3.76 -12.96 10.56
CA SER A 24 4.56 -12.98 9.32
C SER A 24 3.71 -12.64 8.09
N GLY A 25 2.49 -13.16 8.01
CA GLY A 25 1.52 -12.85 6.96
C GLY A 25 1.13 -11.38 6.96
N LEU A 26 1.00 -10.77 8.14
CA LEU A 26 0.76 -9.33 8.26
C LEU A 26 1.90 -8.50 7.66
N MET A 27 3.17 -8.84 7.95
CA MET A 27 4.32 -8.12 7.40
C MET A 27 4.35 -8.18 5.87
N VAL A 28 4.14 -9.37 5.31
CA VAL A 28 4.07 -9.55 3.85
C VAL A 28 2.91 -8.74 3.26
N ALA A 29 1.73 -8.78 3.91
CA ALA A 29 0.56 -8.02 3.48
C ALA A 29 0.82 -6.49 3.48
N VAL A 30 1.49 -5.97 4.50
CA VAL A 30 1.87 -4.55 4.58
C VAL A 30 2.85 -4.17 3.46
N VAL A 31 3.86 -5.00 3.20
CA VAL A 31 4.81 -4.76 2.09
C VAL A 31 4.08 -4.74 0.74
N PHE A 32 3.21 -5.72 0.49
CA PHE A 32 2.42 -5.76 -0.74
C PHE A 32 1.46 -4.58 -0.87
N ALA A 33 0.81 -4.17 0.22
CA ALA A 33 -0.07 -3.00 0.25
C ALA A 33 0.70 -1.72 -0.09
N ALA A 34 1.90 -1.53 0.48
CA ALA A 34 2.77 -0.39 0.18
C ALA A 34 3.18 -0.38 -1.31
N ILE A 35 3.57 -1.53 -1.86
CA ILE A 35 3.91 -1.65 -3.29
C ILE A 35 2.70 -1.32 -4.17
N GLY A 36 1.53 -1.88 -3.85
CA GLY A 36 0.29 -1.63 -4.59
C GLY A 36 -0.11 -0.16 -4.60
N VAL A 37 0.00 0.52 -3.44
CA VAL A 37 -0.25 1.96 -3.32
C VAL A 37 0.78 2.76 -4.13
N ALA A 38 2.07 2.42 -4.04
CA ALA A 38 3.12 3.11 -4.78
C ALA A 38 2.93 2.99 -6.30
N VAL A 39 2.63 1.79 -6.80
CA VAL A 39 2.36 1.53 -8.22
C VAL A 39 1.08 2.22 -8.67
N GLY A 40 0.00 2.16 -7.88
CA GLY A 40 -1.25 2.85 -8.18
C GLY A 40 -1.07 4.36 -8.25
N ALA A 41 -0.38 4.94 -7.26
CA ALA A 41 -0.08 6.36 -7.23
C ALA A 41 0.83 6.81 -8.40
N HIS A 42 1.71 5.92 -8.89
CA HIS A 42 2.48 6.17 -10.11
C HIS A 42 1.59 6.25 -11.36
N ARG A 43 0.67 5.28 -11.51
CA ARG A 43 -0.24 5.23 -12.66
C ARG A 43 -1.25 6.38 -12.67
N ASP A 44 -1.69 6.80 -11.50
CA ASP A 44 -2.57 7.95 -11.31
C ASP A 44 -1.90 9.29 -11.68
N GLY A 45 -0.60 9.29 -12.01
CA GLY A 45 0.18 10.51 -12.28
C GLY A 45 0.38 11.41 -11.06
N ARG A 46 -0.04 10.95 -9.87
CA ARG A 46 0.05 11.69 -8.60
C ARG A 46 1.43 11.60 -7.96
N ILE A 47 2.15 10.50 -8.23
CA ILE A 47 3.55 10.35 -7.89
C ILE A 47 4.32 10.14 -9.19
N ASP A 48 4.88 11.20 -9.72
CA ASP A 48 5.90 11.08 -10.75
C ASP A 48 7.19 10.59 -10.09
N LEU A 49 7.33 9.26 -10.00
CA LEU A 49 8.55 8.62 -9.51
C LEU A 49 9.79 9.06 -10.33
N GLY A 50 9.61 9.53 -11.57
CA GLY A 50 10.67 10.15 -12.36
C GLY A 50 11.11 11.52 -11.83
N ALA A 51 10.18 12.34 -11.35
CA ALA A 51 10.48 13.64 -10.73
C ALA A 51 11.13 13.46 -9.33
N LEU A 52 10.64 12.52 -8.53
CA LEU A 52 11.21 12.18 -7.22
C LEU A 52 12.62 11.58 -7.34
N LEU A 53 12.88 10.74 -8.35
CA LEU A 53 14.21 10.18 -8.60
C LEU A 53 15.19 11.22 -9.18
N ARG A 54 14.71 12.18 -9.98
CA ARG A 54 15.50 13.29 -10.53
C ARG A 54 15.90 14.33 -9.47
N SER A 55 15.04 14.59 -8.50
CA SER A 55 15.34 15.46 -7.35
C SER A 55 16.51 14.91 -6.51
N LYS A 56 16.67 13.58 -6.45
CA LYS A 56 17.76 12.91 -5.74
C LYS A 56 19.06 12.78 -6.54
N GLY A 57 19.17 13.47 -7.68
CA GLY A 57 20.37 13.49 -8.53
C GLY A 57 21.06 14.86 -8.62
N ARG A 58 20.65 15.84 -7.81
CA ARG A 58 21.28 17.18 -7.76
C ARG A 58 21.75 17.49 -6.33
N GLY A 59 22.76 16.74 -5.90
CA GLY A 59 23.68 17.14 -4.84
C GLY A 59 25.01 17.50 -5.50
#